data_AF-A0A1F2P8Z9-F1
#
_entry.id   AF-A0A1F2P8Z9-F1
#
_cell.length_a   1.000
_cell.length_b   1.000
_cell.length_c   1.000
_cell.angle_alpha   90.00
_cell.angle_beta   90.00
_cell.angle_gamma   90.00
#
_symmetry.space_group_name_H-M   'P 1'
#
loop_
_entity.id
_entity.type
_entity.pdbx_description
1 polymer ?
#
loop_
_entity_poly.entity_id
_entity_poly.type
_entity_poly.pdbx_seq_one_letter_code
_entity_poly.pdbx_strand_id
1 'polypeptide(L)'
;MDELGRGERTMTKYLTLSGMRRSVMEELARDRLKTMQITSPHNFFAIMKLNTGDLVFLTDESPEDVNRKTQGIVAQVRSRQISMQRFYHVDASGSEEREVLSARLQLEKKFVAIVKVVEHGDLGMPMIVEAERVLSYHAL
;
A
#
# COMPACT_ATOMS: atom_id res chain seq x y z
N MET A 1 -30.20 -19.37 27.99
CA MET A 1 -30.54 -17.97 27.68
C MET A 1 -29.22 -17.31 27.39
N ASP A 2 -28.72 -17.55 26.18
CA ASP A 2 -27.38 -17.16 25.72
C ASP A 2 -27.53 -15.92 24.86
N GLU A 3 -27.07 -14.76 25.33
CA GLU A 3 -26.89 -13.61 24.46
C GLU A 3 -25.69 -12.76 24.89
N LEU A 4 -24.70 -12.76 23.98
CA LEU A 4 -23.87 -11.62 23.59
C LEU A 4 -22.64 -11.23 24.45
N GLY A 5 -21.69 -12.17 24.51
CA GLY A 5 -20.27 -11.83 24.48
C GLY A 5 -19.80 -11.49 23.06
N ARG A 6 -20.24 -10.35 22.50
CA ARG A 6 -19.62 -9.80 21.27
C ARG A 6 -18.28 -9.18 21.67
N GLY A 7 -17.21 -9.96 21.60
CA GLY A 7 -15.86 -9.40 21.68
C GLY A 7 -15.68 -8.33 20.60
N GLU A 8 -15.28 -7.13 21.00
CA GLU A 8 -14.76 -6.12 20.08
C GLU A 8 -13.61 -6.75 19.29
N ARG A 9 -13.87 -7.16 18.05
CA ARG A 9 -12.78 -7.43 17.11
C ARG A 9 -12.07 -6.11 16.90
N THR A 10 -10.90 -5.93 17.50
CA THR A 10 -10.00 -4.84 17.16
C THR A 10 -9.58 -5.03 15.70
N MET A 11 -10.29 -4.39 14.78
CA MET A 11 -9.92 -4.35 13.37
C MET A 11 -8.75 -3.38 13.21
N THR A 12 -7.62 -3.89 12.74
CA THR A 12 -6.41 -3.07 12.55
C THR A 12 -6.53 -2.24 11.27
N LYS A 13 -6.23 -0.95 11.39
CA LYS A 13 -6.13 -0.01 10.28
C LYS A 13 -4.76 -0.05 9.64
N TYR A 14 -4.71 0.06 8.32
CA TYR A 14 -3.48 0.12 7.54
C TYR A 14 -3.52 1.29 6.57
N LEU A 15 -2.39 1.98 6.41
CA LEU A 15 -2.17 2.81 5.23
C LEU A 15 -2.16 1.89 4.00
N THR A 16 -2.68 2.40 2.88
CA THR A 16 -2.83 1.60 1.65
C THR A 16 -1.92 2.11 0.54
N LEU A 17 -1.30 1.15 -0.18
CA LEU A 17 -0.67 1.35 -1.47
C LEU A 17 -1.52 0.60 -2.52
N SER A 18 -2.28 1.35 -3.32
CA SER A 18 -3.14 0.80 -4.38
C SER A 18 -2.52 1.03 -5.76
N GLY A 19 -3.11 0.40 -6.78
CA GLY A 19 -2.65 0.44 -8.16
C GLY A 19 -1.26 -0.17 -8.34
N MET A 20 -0.89 -1.11 -7.46
CA MET A 20 0.38 -1.82 -7.58
C MET A 20 0.36 -2.68 -8.84
N ARG A 21 1.49 -2.81 -9.53
CA ARG A 21 1.54 -3.73 -10.67
C ARG A 21 1.27 -5.16 -10.18
N ARG A 22 0.39 -5.89 -10.85
CA ARG A 22 0.08 -7.29 -10.51
C ARG A 22 1.32 -8.17 -10.36
N SER A 23 2.32 -8.00 -11.22
CA SER A 23 3.60 -8.72 -11.11
C SER A 23 4.32 -8.47 -9.78
N VAL A 24 4.24 -7.25 -9.23
CA VAL A 24 4.81 -6.90 -7.92
C VAL A 24 4.05 -7.59 -6.80
N MET A 25 2.72 -7.67 -6.89
CA MET A 25 1.89 -8.38 -5.91
C MET A 25 2.18 -9.88 -5.92
N GLU A 26 2.34 -10.48 -7.10
CA GLU A 26 2.70 -11.89 -7.27
C GLU A 26 4.11 -12.20 -6.74
N GLU A 27 5.07 -11.31 -6.97
CA GLU A 27 6.41 -11.42 -6.40
C GLU A 27 6.39 -11.30 -4.88
N LEU A 28 5.70 -10.30 -4.30
CA LEU A 28 5.52 -10.19 -2.85
C LEU A 28 4.78 -11.39 -2.26
N ALA A 29 3.90 -12.04 -3.02
CA ALA A 29 3.22 -13.24 -2.57
C ALA A 29 4.17 -14.44 -2.44
N ARG A 30 5.18 -14.56 -3.32
CA ARG A 30 6.18 -15.64 -3.32
C ARG A 30 7.37 -15.32 -2.42
N ASP A 31 7.94 -14.14 -2.58
CA ASP A 31 9.15 -13.69 -1.89
C ASP A 31 8.80 -12.94 -0.61
N ARG A 32 9.50 -13.29 0.47
CA ARG A 32 9.25 -12.66 1.76
C ARG A 32 9.67 -11.19 1.80
N LEU A 33 10.66 -10.75 1.00
CA LEU A 33 11.22 -9.40 1.05
C LEU A 33 11.43 -8.83 -0.36
N LYS A 34 10.89 -7.65 -0.65
CA LYS A 34 11.01 -6.98 -1.95
C LYS A 34 11.34 -5.51 -1.80
N THR A 35 12.29 -5.02 -2.61
CA THR A 35 12.55 -3.59 -2.78
C THR A 35 11.89 -3.09 -4.06
N MET A 36 11.17 -1.96 -3.97
CA MET A 36 10.50 -1.33 -5.10
C MET A 36 10.64 0.18 -5.07
N GLN A 37 10.68 0.78 -6.26
CA GLN A 37 10.58 2.22 -6.44
C GLN A 37 9.15 2.58 -6.79
N ILE A 38 8.57 3.51 -6.06
CA ILE A 38 7.22 4.02 -6.25
C ILE A 38 7.31 5.50 -6.60
N THR A 39 6.70 5.86 -7.72
CA THR A 39 6.56 7.24 -8.22
C THR A 39 5.10 7.66 -8.37
N SER A 40 4.18 6.85 -7.85
CA SER A 40 2.73 7.09 -7.94
C SER A 40 2.31 8.26 -7.05
N PRO A 41 1.67 9.30 -7.61
CA PRO A 41 1.11 10.40 -6.82
C PRO A 41 0.03 9.94 -5.83
N HIS A 42 -0.77 8.93 -6.19
CA HIS A 42 -1.85 8.41 -5.33
C HIS A 42 -1.32 7.80 -4.03
N ASN A 43 -0.16 7.17 -4.09
CA ASN A 43 0.46 6.53 -2.93
C ASN A 43 1.35 7.51 -2.14
N PHE A 44 1.53 8.74 -2.62
CA PHE A 44 2.51 9.67 -2.08
C PHE A 44 2.26 9.99 -0.60
N PHE A 45 1.03 10.37 -0.23
CA PHE A 45 0.72 10.72 1.16
C PHE A 45 0.80 9.52 2.11
N ALA A 46 0.49 8.31 1.63
CA ALA A 46 0.67 7.09 2.42
C ALA A 46 2.16 6.85 2.68
N ILE A 47 2.98 6.90 1.62
CA ILE A 47 4.43 6.78 1.69
C ILE A 47 5.04 7.85 2.60
N MET A 48 4.54 9.08 2.59
CA MET A 48 5.03 10.15 3.45
C MET A 48 4.82 9.88 4.94
N LYS A 49 3.75 9.17 5.30
CA LYS A 49 3.39 8.83 6.69
C LYS A 49 3.98 7.50 7.18
N LEU A 50 4.41 6.62 6.28
CA LEU A 50 5.00 5.32 6.63
C LEU A 50 6.39 5.45 7.25
N ASN A 51 6.67 4.69 8.30
CA ASN A 51 7.97 4.54 8.93
C ASN A 51 8.46 3.09 8.88
N THR A 52 9.76 2.89 9.09
CA THR A 52 10.32 1.55 9.27
C THR A 52 9.65 0.87 10.46
N GLY A 53 9.17 -0.35 10.27
CA GLY A 53 8.42 -1.12 11.26
C GLY A 53 6.91 -1.11 11.03
N ASP A 54 6.37 -0.11 10.34
CA ASP A 54 4.93 0.01 10.08
C ASP A 54 4.42 -1.11 9.18
N LEU A 55 3.15 -1.45 9.35
CA LEU A 55 2.42 -2.34 8.46
C LEU A 55 1.63 -1.52 7.43
N VAL A 56 1.69 -1.96 6.18
CA VAL A 56 1.02 -1.33 5.05
C VAL A 56 0.25 -2.38 4.26
N PHE A 57 -0.95 -2.03 3.80
CA PHE A 57 -1.75 -2.87 2.92
C PHE A 57 -1.43 -2.53 1.46
N LEU A 58 -1.20 -3.56 0.63
CA LEU A 58 -0.94 -3.43 -0.80
C LEU A 58 -2.01 -4.16 -1.60
N THR A 59 -2.43 -3.57 -2.70
CA THR A 59 -3.33 -4.18 -3.70
C THR A 59 -3.00 -3.69 -5.10
N ASP A 60 -3.25 -4.54 -6.10
CA ASP A 60 -3.18 -4.17 -7.52
C ASP A 60 -4.44 -3.48 -8.03
N GLU A 61 -5.53 -3.48 -7.25
CA GLU A 61 -6.72 -2.69 -7.54
C GLU A 61 -6.40 -1.19 -7.59
N SER A 62 -7.00 -0.47 -8.52
CA SER A 62 -6.91 0.99 -8.60
C SER A 62 -7.45 1.64 -7.32
N PRO A 63 -7.05 2.89 -6.98
CA PRO A 63 -7.60 3.59 -5.82
C PRO A 63 -9.13 3.63 -5.77
N GLU A 64 -9.79 3.80 -6.91
CA GLU A 64 -11.24 3.85 -7.05
C GLU A 64 -11.92 2.47 -6.95
N ASP A 65 -11.20 1.39 -7.25
CA ASP A 65 -11.71 0.02 -7.19
C ASP A 65 -11.47 -0.66 -5.83
N VAL A 66 -10.69 -0.05 -4.92
CA VAL A 66 -10.52 -0.57 -3.56
C VAL A 66 -11.86 -0.51 -2.82
N ASN A 67 -12.40 -1.69 -2.48
CA ASN A 67 -13.70 -1.82 -1.83
C ASN A 67 -13.69 -2.92 -0.76
N ARG A 68 -14.83 -3.07 -0.07
CA ARG A 68 -15.01 -4.17 0.88
C ARG A 68 -14.92 -5.50 0.12
N LYS A 69 -14.07 -6.41 0.63
CA LYS A 69 -13.64 -7.69 0.03
C LYS A 69 -12.46 -7.60 -0.92
N THR A 70 -11.93 -6.41 -1.24
CA THR A 70 -10.63 -6.30 -1.93
C THR A 70 -9.59 -7.10 -1.15
N GLN A 71 -8.91 -8.00 -1.86
CA GLN A 71 -7.82 -8.79 -1.32
C GLN A 71 -6.50 -8.06 -1.55
N GLY A 72 -5.56 -8.30 -0.64
CA GLY A 72 -4.24 -7.72 -0.74
C GLY A 72 -3.26 -8.33 0.22
N ILE A 73 -2.06 -7.77 0.26
CA ILE A 73 -0.97 -8.23 1.11
C ILE A 73 -0.71 -7.17 2.16
N VAL A 74 -0.65 -7.58 3.42
CA VAL A 74 -0.07 -6.76 4.48
C VAL A 74 1.42 -7.06 4.54
N ALA A 75 2.22 -6.01 4.40
CA ALA A 75 3.67 -6.07 4.48
C ALA A 75 4.21 -5.10 5.53
N GLN A 76 5.38 -5.40 6.07
CA GLN A 76 6.10 -4.51 6.98
C GLN A 76 7.15 -3.70 6.22
N VAL A 77 7.20 -2.40 6.48
CA VAL A 77 8.27 -1.53 5.95
C VAL A 77 9.58 -1.87 6.65
N ARG A 78 10.56 -2.36 5.89
CA ARG A 78 11.92 -2.65 6.37
C ARG A 78 12.89 -1.52 6.11
N SER A 79 12.68 -0.78 5.03
CA SER A 79 13.38 0.48 4.78
C SER A 79 12.54 1.40 3.90
N ARG A 80 12.77 2.70 4.04
CA ARG A 80 12.12 3.76 3.26
C ARG A 80 13.16 4.83 2.95
N GLN A 81 13.28 5.18 1.67
CA GLN A 81 14.08 6.30 1.20
C GLN A 81 13.23 7.13 0.24
N ILE A 82 13.15 8.44 0.46
CA ILE A 82 12.48 9.37 -0.44
C ILE A 82 13.54 10.22 -1.13
N SER A 83 13.36 10.44 -2.42
CA SER A 83 14.27 11.22 -3.25
C SER A 83 13.51 12.04 -4.27
N MET A 84 13.94 13.28 -4.47
CA MET A 84 13.41 14.16 -5.49
C MET A 84 14.45 14.30 -6.61
N GLN A 85 14.03 14.09 -7.85
CA GLN A 85 14.89 14.18 -9.03
C GLN A 85 14.39 15.33 -9.91
N ARG A 86 15.28 16.27 -10.25
CA ARG A 86 15.00 17.35 -11.20
C ARG A 86 15.54 16.96 -12.57
N PHE A 87 14.72 17.11 -13.60
CA PHE A 87 15.06 16.92 -14.99
C PHE A 87 14.94 18.28 -15.68
N TYR A 88 16.00 18.70 -16.36
CA TYR A 88 16.00 19.88 -17.22
C TYR A 88 16.13 19.39 -18.67
N HIS A 89 15.10 19.63 -19.48
CA HIS A 89 15.15 19.40 -20.92
C HIS A 89 15.12 20.75 -21.63
N VAL A 90 16.07 20.99 -22.51
CA VAL A 90 16.08 22.20 -23.36
C VAL A 90 16.01 21.72 -24.79
N ASP A 91 14.95 22.09 -25.49
CA ASP A 91 14.77 21.82 -26.91
C ASP A 91 14.55 23.13 -27.69
N ALA A 92 14.37 23.03 -29.01
CA ALA A 92 14.15 24.19 -29.88
C ALA A 92 12.80 24.90 -29.63
N SER A 93 11.88 24.28 -28.87
CA SER A 93 10.56 24.80 -28.52
C SER A 93 10.49 25.41 -27.12
N GLY A 94 11.49 25.17 -26.26
CA GLY A 94 11.61 25.80 -24.95
C GLY A 94 12.44 24.98 -23.95
N SER A 95 12.50 25.48 -22.71
CA SER A 95 13.05 24.74 -21.58
C SER A 95 11.91 24.14 -20.74
N GLU A 96 11.90 22.82 -20.57
CA GLU A 96 11.01 22.12 -19.65
C GLU A 96 11.79 21.72 -18.39
N GLU A 97 11.33 22.20 -17.23
CA GLU A 97 11.78 21.71 -15.93
C GLU A 97 10.74 20.73 -15.38
N ARG A 98 11.18 19.54 -14.99
CA ARG A 98 10.32 18.51 -14.41
C ARG A 98 10.93 17.97 -13.12
N GLU A 99 10.17 18.03 -12.03
CA GLU A 99 10.52 17.36 -10.78
C GLU A 99 9.77 16.03 -10.64
N VAL A 100 10.45 14.97 -10.22
CA VAL A 100 9.86 13.67 -9.92
C VAL A 100 10.24 13.26 -8.51
N LEU A 101 9.23 13.01 -7.70
CA LEU A 101 9.39 12.45 -6.37
C LEU A 101 9.26 10.94 -6.44
N SER A 102 10.25 10.24 -5.90
CA SER A 102 10.27 8.79 -5.87
C SER A 102 10.61 8.27 -4.48
N ALA A 103 9.99 7.15 -4.12
CA ALA A 103 10.24 6.46 -2.88
C ALA A 103 10.72 5.04 -3.15
N ARG A 104 11.83 4.66 -2.53
CA ARG A 104 12.31 3.29 -2.49
C ARG A 104 11.88 2.66 -1.18
N LEU A 105 10.99 1.68 -1.26
CA LEU A 105 10.52 0.91 -0.12
C LEU A 105 11.07 -0.51 -0.19
N GLN A 106 11.58 -1.01 0.93
CA GLN A 106 11.77 -2.45 1.13
C GLN A 106 10.64 -2.96 2.01
N LEU A 107 9.89 -3.94 1.51
CA LEU A 107 8.68 -4.45 2.12
C LEU A 107 8.84 -5.95 2.39
N GLU A 108 8.52 -6.36 3.61
CA GLU A 108 8.47 -7.77 3.99
C GLU A 108 7.03 -8.26 4.09
N LYS A 109 6.61 -9.20 3.25
CA LYS A 109 5.28 -9.82 3.35
C LYS A 109 5.08 -10.42 4.75
N LYS A 110 3.92 -10.13 5.36
CA LYS A 110 3.49 -10.74 6.63
C LYS A 110 2.34 -11.71 6.42
N PHE A 111 1.27 -11.27 5.75
CA PHE A 111 0.11 -12.11 5.49
C PHE A 111 -0.78 -11.54 4.38
N VAL A 112 -1.67 -12.38 3.86
CA VAL A 112 -2.77 -11.95 2.99
C VAL A 112 -3.92 -11.46 3.85
N ALA A 113 -4.57 -10.38 3.43
CA ALA A 113 -5.69 -9.78 4.13
C ALA A 113 -6.84 -9.46 3.18
N ILE A 114 -8.03 -9.32 3.74
CA ILE A 114 -9.24 -8.90 3.04
C ILE A 114 -9.82 -7.65 3.70
N VAL A 115 -10.12 -6.65 2.88
CA VAL A 115 -10.67 -5.37 3.33
C VAL A 115 -12.10 -5.54 3.86
N LYS A 116 -12.39 -4.90 4.99
CA LYS A 116 -13.73 -4.83 5.61
C LYS A 116 -14.33 -3.45 5.50
N VAL A 117 -13.51 -2.42 5.68
CA VAL A 117 -13.89 -1.01 5.61
C VAL A 117 -12.82 -0.27 4.81
N VAL A 118 -13.26 0.65 3.96
CA VAL A 118 -12.39 1.56 3.22
C VAL A 118 -12.68 2.98 3.69
N GLU A 119 -11.63 3.67 4.13
CA GLU A 119 -11.64 5.09 4.42
C GLU A 119 -10.88 5.78 3.29
N HIS A 120 -11.63 6.24 2.28
CA HIS A 120 -11.06 7.09 1.25
C HIS A 120 -10.67 8.42 1.87
N GLY A 121 -9.40 8.80 1.74
CA GLY A 121 -8.96 10.13 2.12
C GLY A 121 -9.39 11.15 1.08
N ASP A 122 -9.69 12.37 1.52
CA ASP A 122 -9.78 13.53 0.64
C ASP A 122 -8.44 13.79 -0.07
N LEU A 123 -8.44 14.72 -1.03
CA LEU A 123 -7.20 15.17 -1.67
C LEU A 123 -6.16 15.58 -0.61
N GLY A 124 -4.96 14.98 -0.66
CA GLY A 124 -3.91 15.23 0.33
C GLY A 124 -3.86 14.22 1.48
N MET A 125 -4.83 13.30 1.56
CA MET A 125 -4.90 12.29 2.61
C MET A 125 -4.69 10.89 2.04
N PRO A 126 -3.96 10.01 2.76
CA PRO A 126 -3.80 8.63 2.33
C PRO A 126 -5.12 7.87 2.46
N MET A 127 -5.31 6.88 1.60
CA MET A 127 -6.31 5.85 1.82
C MET A 127 -5.93 4.99 3.01
N ILE A 128 -6.91 4.68 3.85
CA ILE A 128 -6.79 3.77 4.99
C ILE A 128 -7.80 2.65 4.81
N VAL A 129 -7.40 1.42 5.13
CA VAL A 129 -8.31 0.28 5.15
C VAL A 129 -8.27 -0.42 6.50
N GLU A 130 -9.43 -0.91 6.94
CA GLU A 130 -9.51 -1.94 7.95
C GLU A 130 -9.51 -3.29 7.24
N ALA A 131 -8.51 -4.13 7.54
CA ALA A 131 -8.35 -5.41 6.87
C ALA A 131 -8.15 -6.54 7.87
N GLU A 132 -8.79 -7.69 7.59
CA GLU A 132 -8.62 -8.90 8.39
C GLU A 132 -7.68 -9.86 7.69
N ARG A 133 -6.78 -10.47 8.46
CA ARG A 133 -5.94 -11.56 7.96
C ARG A 133 -6.81 -12.71 7.46
N VAL A 134 -6.47 -13.21 6.27
CA VAL A 134 -7.05 -14.45 5.76
C VAL A 134 -6.31 -15.62 6.40
N LEU A 135 -7.01 -16.37 7.23
CA LEU A 135 -6.57 -17.66 7.76
C LEU A 135 -7.05 -18.73 6.78
N SER A 136 -6.20 -19.12 5.83
CA SER A 136 -6.51 -20.25 4.97
C SER A 136 -6.49 -21.55 5.78
N TYR A 137 -7.66 -22.13 6.01
CA TYR A 137 -7.87 -23.48 6.55
C TYR A 137 -8.01 -24.50 5.41
N HIS A 138 -7.27 -24.39 4.31
CA HIS A 138 -7.31 -25.39 3.24
C HIS A 138 -5.89 -25.73 2.80
N ALA A 139 -5.64 -27.04 2.76
CA ALA A 139 -4.38 -27.74 2.68
C ALA A 139 -3.53 -27.36 1.46
N LEU A 140 -2.21 -27.31 1.71
CA LEU A 140 -1.19 -27.64 0.71
C LEU A 140 -1.23 -29.14 0.42
#